data_AF-A0A965TZQ6-F1
#
_entry.id   AF-A0A965TZQ6-F1
#
_cell.length_a   1.000
_cell.length_b   1.000
_cell.length_c   1.000
_cell.angle_alpha   90.00
_cell.angle_beta   90.00
_cell.angle_gamma   90.00
#
_symmetry.space_group_name_H-M   'P 1'
#
loop_
_entity.id
_entity.type
_entity.pdbx_description
1 polymer ?
#
loop_
_entity_poly.entity_id
_entity_poly.type
_entity_poly.pdbx_seq_one_letter_code
_entity_poly.pdbx_strand_id
1 'polypeptide(L)'
;MLDENNISIEEQDTSNEPELDLELDDEIQDPDETKAEVSEDVEVLKAKLAELEHKNKQLYARLKKEPEKVVKKPSNNSQPEGDSDWKQKIEFITTKGRSLDAEDVDEVIAYAKGKGISYEEALNSPVIKAHLKVKQHREKIANATPRTSSGSNIVNGKTWSDMNEQERAKNFDKMMKRRA
;
A
#
# COMPACT_ATOMS: atom_id res chain seq x y z
N MET A 1 41.04 -40.21 3.69
CA MET A 1 41.68 -39.09 2.97
C MET A 1 40.66 -37.97 2.96
N LEU A 2 40.83 -37.02 3.91
CA LEU A 2 41.13 -35.59 3.67
C LEU A 2 39.87 -34.83 3.22
N ASP A 3 39.36 -33.76 3.85
CA ASP A 3 39.80 -32.97 5.00
C ASP A 3 38.60 -32.26 5.65
N GLU A 4 38.81 -31.94 6.92
CA GLU A 4 38.03 -31.07 7.80
C GLU A 4 37.94 -29.64 7.23
N ASN A 5 36.72 -29.15 6.98
CA ASN A 5 36.50 -27.69 6.84
C ASN A 5 36.03 -27.11 8.17
N ASN A 6 37.06 -26.85 8.97
CA ASN A 6 37.12 -25.98 10.12
C ASN A 6 36.88 -24.52 9.68
N ILE A 7 35.73 -23.93 10.03
CA ILE A 7 35.55 -22.48 9.98
C ILE A 7 35.45 -21.99 11.42
N SER A 8 36.59 -21.51 11.88
CA SER A 8 36.84 -20.87 13.16
C SER A 8 36.54 -19.37 13.06
N ILE A 9 35.73 -18.89 14.01
CA ILE A 9 35.84 -17.62 14.76
C ILE A 9 36.19 -16.35 13.98
N GLU A 10 35.27 -15.36 14.01
CA GLU A 10 35.64 -13.98 14.36
C GLU A 10 34.41 -13.19 14.82
N GLU A 11 34.26 -13.09 16.15
CA GLU A 11 33.48 -12.03 16.80
C GLU A 11 34.29 -10.73 16.68
N GLN A 12 33.84 -9.79 15.84
CA GLN A 12 34.32 -8.42 15.89
C GLN A 12 33.30 -7.54 16.60
N ASP A 13 33.55 -7.42 17.89
CA ASP A 13 33.11 -6.33 18.75
C ASP A 13 33.76 -5.03 18.25
N THR A 14 32.96 -4.09 17.75
CA THR A 14 33.38 -2.71 17.50
C THR A 14 32.36 -1.77 18.12
N SER A 15 32.39 -1.72 19.45
CA SER A 15 32.01 -0.51 20.19
C SER A 15 32.82 0.67 19.64
N ASN A 16 32.16 1.52 18.87
CA ASN A 16 32.69 2.81 18.44
C ASN A 16 31.66 3.87 18.84
N GLU A 17 31.68 4.24 20.12
CA GLU A 17 31.06 5.46 20.62
C GLU A 17 31.97 6.63 20.24
N PRO A 18 31.50 7.63 19.47
CA PRO A 18 32.18 8.90 19.41
C PRO A 18 31.81 9.73 20.65
N GLU A 19 32.76 9.86 21.57
CA GLU A 19 32.79 10.92 22.58
C GLU A 19 32.74 12.28 21.86
N LEU A 20 31.66 13.02 22.05
CA LEU A 20 31.46 14.35 21.50
C LEU A 20 31.93 15.35 22.57
N ASP A 21 33.22 15.68 22.49
CA ASP A 21 33.88 16.73 23.25
C ASP A 21 33.32 18.09 22.82
N LEU A 22 32.42 18.64 23.64
CA LEU A 22 31.88 19.99 23.48
C LEU A 22 32.73 20.93 24.33
N GLU A 23 33.76 21.49 23.70
CA GLU A 23 34.43 22.69 24.18
C GLU A 23 33.38 23.82 24.30
N LEU A 24 33.01 24.16 25.54
CA LEU A 24 32.23 25.33 25.89
C LEU A 24 33.15 26.55 25.80
N ASP A 25 32.97 27.36 24.75
CA ASP A 25 33.55 28.70 24.68
C ASP A 25 32.64 29.67 25.44
N ASP A 26 33.04 29.98 26.68
CA ASP A 26 32.42 30.97 27.55
C ASP A 26 32.77 32.39 27.05
N GLU A 27 32.04 32.91 26.06
CA GLU A 27 32.01 34.34 25.80
C GLU A 27 30.84 35.00 26.53
N ILE A 28 31.14 35.45 27.75
CA ILE A 28 30.29 36.27 28.61
C ILE A 28 30.17 37.67 27.97
N GLN A 29 28.99 38.00 27.47
CA GLN A 29 28.56 39.39 27.23
C GLN A 29 27.48 39.77 28.23
N ASP A 30 27.71 40.91 28.89
CA ASP A 30 26.95 41.43 30.04
C ASP A 30 25.45 41.63 29.79
N PRO A 31 24.63 41.59 30.87
CA PRO A 31 23.18 41.58 30.79
C PRO A 31 22.63 43.00 30.86
N ASP A 32 21.93 43.46 29.82
CA ASP A 32 21.01 44.57 30.01
C ASP A 32 19.75 44.45 29.15
N GLU A 33 18.63 44.75 29.80
CA GLU A 33 17.30 45.01 29.23
C GLU A 33 16.59 43.89 28.44
N THR A 34 15.89 42.97 29.12
CA THR A 34 14.61 42.36 28.64
C THR A 34 13.90 41.59 29.76
N LYS A 35 13.62 42.26 30.89
CA LYS A 35 13.02 41.62 32.08
C LYS A 35 11.48 41.66 32.12
N ALA A 36 10.81 41.79 30.97
CA ALA A 36 9.34 41.94 30.92
C ALA A 36 8.59 40.97 29.98
N GLU A 37 9.25 40.28 29.05
CA GLU A 37 8.57 39.34 28.13
C GLU A 37 8.87 37.85 28.41
N VAL A 38 9.88 37.54 29.23
CA VAL A 38 10.30 36.14 29.48
C VAL A 38 9.32 35.40 30.42
N SER A 39 8.54 36.10 31.24
CA SER A 39 7.65 35.44 32.21
C SER A 39 6.42 34.79 31.58
N GLU A 40 5.82 35.42 30.55
CA GLU A 40 4.66 34.86 29.87
C GLU A 40 5.05 33.61 29.06
N ASP A 41 6.20 33.64 28.38
CA ASP A 41 6.71 32.49 27.64
C ASP A 41 7.07 31.31 28.54
N VAL A 42 7.63 31.55 29.73
CA VAL A 42 7.94 30.48 30.68
C VAL A 42 6.68 29.85 31.25
N GLU A 43 5.63 30.62 31.51
CA GLU A 43 4.34 30.09 31.97
C GLU A 43 3.61 29.31 30.86
N VAL A 44 3.64 29.80 29.62
CA VAL A 44 3.10 29.10 28.45
C VAL A 44 3.87 27.80 28.18
N LEU A 45 5.20 27.80 28.32
CA LEU A 45 6.02 26.60 28.16
C LEU A 45 5.76 25.57 29.27
N LYS A 46 5.59 26.01 30.52
CA LYS A 46 5.20 25.12 31.64
C LYS A 46 3.81 24.53 31.42
N ALA A 47 2.86 25.32 30.92
CA ALA A 47 1.53 24.84 30.58
C ALA A 47 1.56 23.80 29.44
N LYS A 48 2.36 24.04 28.39
CA LYS A 48 2.55 23.07 27.28
C LYS A 48 3.23 21.79 27.75
N LEU A 49 4.21 21.87 28.64
CA LEU A 49 4.86 20.69 29.23
C LEU A 49 3.87 19.86 30.05
N ALA A 50 3.09 20.49 30.92
CA ALA A 50 2.05 19.80 31.69
C ALA A 50 0.97 19.17 30.79
N GLU A 51 0.58 19.84 29.70
CA GLU A 51 -0.35 19.30 28.72
C GLU A 51 0.23 18.09 27.98
N LEU A 52 1.50 18.16 27.57
CA LEU A 52 2.21 17.05 26.91
C LEU A 52 2.37 15.85 27.84
N GLU A 53 2.76 16.06 29.09
CA GLU A 53 2.88 15.00 30.09
C GLU A 53 1.53 14.31 30.34
N HIS A 54 0.45 15.09 30.43
CA HIS A 54 -0.89 14.54 30.61
C HIS A 54 -1.34 13.73 29.39
N LYS A 55 -1.13 14.23 28.17
CA LYS A 55 -1.41 13.48 26.92
C LYS A 55 -0.57 12.20 26.84
N ASN A 56 0.72 12.27 27.18
CA ASN A 56 1.61 11.13 27.13
C ASN A 56 1.18 10.06 28.16
N LYS A 57 0.84 10.47 29.39
CA LYS A 57 0.30 9.59 30.42
C LYS A 57 -1.02 8.94 30.00
N GLN A 58 -1.90 9.65 29.28
CA GLN A 58 -3.11 9.07 28.71
C GLN A 58 -2.82 8.05 27.61
N LEU A 59 -1.86 8.32 26.73
CA LEU A 59 -1.44 7.39 25.68
C LEU A 59 -0.83 6.12 26.29
N TYR A 60 0.07 6.24 27.26
CA TYR A 60 0.62 5.10 27.99
C TYR A 60 -0.44 4.35 28.80
N ALA A 61 -1.41 5.04 29.39
CA ALA A 61 -2.52 4.39 30.07
C ALA A 61 -3.44 3.63 29.10
N ARG A 62 -3.66 4.13 27.88
CA ARG A 62 -4.38 3.41 26.82
C ARG A 62 -3.58 2.19 26.35
N LEU A 63 -2.28 2.36 26.11
CA LEU A 63 -1.37 1.27 25.72
C LEU A 63 -1.29 0.16 26.78
N LYS A 64 -1.27 0.54 28.07
CA LYS A 64 -1.21 -0.40 29.20
C LYS A 64 -2.56 -1.03 29.55
N LYS A 65 -3.68 -0.39 29.19
CA LYS A 65 -5.05 -0.93 29.33
C LYS A 65 -5.53 -1.71 28.11
N GLU A 66 -4.72 -1.84 27.07
CA GLU A 66 -4.89 -2.83 26.00
C GLU A 66 -3.96 -4.05 26.17
N PRO A 67 -4.04 -4.85 27.25
CA PRO A 67 -3.68 -6.25 27.11
C PRO A 67 -4.85 -6.99 26.45
N GLU A 68 -4.55 -7.84 25.46
CA GLU A 68 -5.45 -8.85 24.85
C GLU A 68 -6.39 -8.47 23.69
N LYS A 69 -5.96 -7.59 22.78
CA LYS A 69 -6.26 -7.85 21.36
C LYS A 69 -4.97 -8.06 20.61
N VAL A 70 -4.54 -9.32 20.66
CA VAL A 70 -3.52 -9.98 19.85
C VAL A 70 -3.32 -9.27 18.51
N VAL A 71 -2.42 -8.28 18.49
CA VAL A 71 -1.76 -7.86 17.26
C VAL A 71 -0.79 -9.00 16.96
N LYS A 72 -1.30 -10.03 16.27
CA LYS A 72 -0.43 -10.88 15.47
C LYS A 72 0.23 -9.94 14.48
N LYS A 73 1.45 -9.52 14.79
CA LYS A 73 2.44 -9.10 13.80
C LYS A 73 2.30 -10.07 12.62
N PRO A 74 2.16 -9.64 11.36
CA PRO A 74 2.41 -10.54 10.24
C PRO A 74 3.90 -10.85 10.30
N SER A 75 4.24 -11.90 11.05
CA SER A 75 5.47 -12.63 10.89
C SER A 75 5.49 -13.05 9.43
N ASN A 76 6.36 -12.40 8.65
CA ASN A 76 6.73 -12.82 7.30
C ASN A 76 7.53 -14.14 7.36
N ASN A 77 6.97 -15.14 8.05
CA ASN A 77 7.43 -16.51 7.96
C ASN A 77 6.77 -17.07 6.73
N SER A 78 7.51 -17.07 5.63
CA SER A 78 7.33 -17.97 4.51
C SER A 78 7.49 -19.41 5.04
N GLN A 79 6.50 -19.90 5.79
CA GLN A 79 6.40 -21.33 6.05
C GLN A 79 6.13 -22.01 4.70
N PRO A 80 6.83 -23.12 4.40
CA PRO A 80 6.46 -23.93 3.25
C PRO A 80 4.98 -24.30 3.42
N GLU A 81 4.17 -24.07 2.38
CA GLU A 81 2.77 -24.50 2.37
C GLU A 81 2.73 -25.98 2.75
N GLY A 82 2.26 -26.29 3.96
CA GLY A 82 2.10 -27.68 4.37
C GLY A 82 1.08 -28.34 3.45
N ASP A 83 1.23 -29.63 3.18
CA ASP A 83 0.33 -30.41 2.29
C ASP A 83 -1.17 -30.24 2.62
N SER A 84 -1.50 -29.86 3.86
CA SER A 84 -2.86 -29.55 4.29
C SER A 84 -3.43 -28.29 3.64
N ASP A 85 -2.64 -27.25 3.45
CA ASP A 85 -3.08 -25.97 2.88
C ASP A 85 -3.35 -26.10 1.37
N TRP A 86 -2.48 -26.81 0.67
CA TRP A 86 -2.68 -27.18 -0.74
C TRP A 86 -3.98 -27.94 -0.96
N LYS A 87 -4.28 -28.93 -0.10
CA LYS A 87 -5.53 -29.70 -0.17
C LYS A 87 -6.76 -28.82 0.04
N GLN A 88 -6.72 -27.94 1.04
CA GLN A 88 -7.80 -26.99 1.31
C GLN A 88 -8.01 -26.00 0.14
N LYS A 89 -6.92 -25.54 -0.48
CA LYS A 89 -6.98 -24.68 -1.67
C LYS A 89 -7.66 -25.41 -2.84
N ILE A 90 -7.25 -26.65 -3.14
CA ILE A 90 -7.88 -27.45 -4.20
C ILE A 90 -9.36 -27.69 -3.93
N GLU A 91 -9.71 -28.08 -2.70
CA GLU A 91 -11.09 -28.33 -2.32
C GLU A 91 -11.96 -27.08 -2.48
N PHE A 92 -11.45 -25.93 -2.03
CA PHE A 92 -12.12 -24.64 -2.20
C PHE A 92 -12.33 -24.29 -3.68
N ILE A 93 -11.29 -24.40 -4.51
CA ILE A 93 -11.37 -24.14 -5.96
C ILE A 93 -12.44 -25.03 -6.61
N THR A 94 -12.44 -26.31 -6.27
CA THR A 94 -13.32 -27.31 -6.88
C THR A 94 -14.79 -27.12 -6.49
N THR A 95 -15.04 -26.72 -5.24
CA THR A 95 -16.40 -26.63 -4.68
C THR A 95 -17.03 -25.25 -4.83
N LYS A 96 -16.28 -24.18 -4.52
CA LYS A 96 -16.78 -22.79 -4.46
C LYS A 96 -16.10 -21.86 -5.45
N GLY A 97 -14.83 -22.11 -5.76
CA GLY A 97 -14.03 -21.29 -6.68
C GLY A 97 -14.41 -21.45 -8.15
N ARG A 98 -15.21 -22.45 -8.53
CA ARG A 98 -15.56 -22.71 -9.94
C ARG A 98 -16.33 -21.56 -10.63
N SER A 99 -17.02 -20.73 -9.86
CA SER A 99 -17.72 -19.55 -10.36
C SER A 99 -16.89 -18.26 -10.33
N LEU A 100 -15.69 -18.33 -9.77
CA LEU A 100 -14.77 -17.21 -9.60
C LEU A 100 -13.66 -17.32 -10.63
N ASP A 101 -13.13 -16.17 -11.03
CA ASP A 101 -11.91 -16.12 -11.84
C ASP A 101 -10.68 -16.52 -11.02
N ALA A 102 -9.60 -16.91 -11.68
CA ALA A 102 -8.36 -17.31 -11.02
C ALA A 102 -7.82 -16.19 -10.10
N GLU A 103 -7.87 -14.94 -10.57
CA GLU A 103 -7.47 -13.77 -9.78
C GLU A 103 -8.32 -13.62 -8.50
N ASP A 104 -9.64 -13.77 -8.63
CA ASP A 104 -10.59 -13.63 -7.51
C ASP A 104 -10.34 -14.70 -6.45
N VAL A 105 -10.00 -15.92 -6.88
CA VAL A 105 -9.66 -17.02 -5.97
C VAL A 105 -8.38 -16.70 -5.20
N ASP A 106 -7.34 -16.22 -5.88
CA ASP A 106 -6.07 -15.88 -5.21
C ASP A 106 -6.25 -14.72 -4.22
N GLU A 107 -7.10 -13.74 -4.52
CA GLU A 107 -7.45 -12.67 -3.57
C GLU A 107 -8.18 -13.20 -2.32
N VAL A 108 -9.15 -14.09 -2.50
CA VAL A 108 -9.86 -14.75 -1.38
C VAL A 108 -8.87 -15.52 -0.51
N ILE A 109 -7.96 -16.27 -1.13
CA ILE A 109 -6.94 -17.06 -0.42
C ILE A 109 -5.97 -16.13 0.32
N ALA A 110 -5.48 -15.07 -0.31
CA ALA A 110 -4.59 -14.10 0.33
C ALA A 110 -5.27 -13.42 1.52
N TYR A 111 -6.54 -13.06 1.39
CA TYR A 111 -7.33 -12.49 2.48
C TYR A 111 -7.54 -13.48 3.63
N ALA A 112 -7.89 -14.73 3.31
CA ALA A 112 -8.05 -15.81 4.27
C ALA A 112 -6.76 -16.06 5.07
N LYS A 113 -5.63 -16.18 4.36
CA LYS A 113 -4.30 -16.36 4.96
C LYS A 113 -3.91 -15.17 5.83
N GLY A 114 -4.14 -13.94 5.36
CA GLY A 114 -3.83 -12.71 6.10
C GLY A 114 -4.68 -12.54 7.37
N LYS A 115 -5.91 -13.06 7.39
CA LYS A 115 -6.81 -13.02 8.56
C LYS A 115 -6.75 -14.27 9.42
N GLY A 116 -6.15 -15.37 8.93
CA GLY A 116 -6.17 -16.67 9.59
C GLY A 116 -7.56 -17.27 9.70
N ILE A 117 -8.41 -17.06 8.70
CA ILE A 117 -9.78 -17.60 8.61
C ILE A 117 -9.88 -18.64 7.48
N SER A 118 -10.96 -19.42 7.44
CA SER A 118 -11.18 -20.38 6.36
C SER A 118 -11.46 -19.68 5.02
N TYR A 119 -11.17 -20.36 3.90
CA TYR A 119 -11.43 -19.83 2.55
C TYR A 119 -12.92 -19.53 2.31
N GLU A 120 -13.81 -20.36 2.86
CA GLU A 120 -15.26 -20.15 2.75
C GLU A 120 -15.73 -18.94 3.57
N GLU A 121 -15.13 -18.71 4.74
CA GLU A 121 -15.43 -17.56 5.56
C GLU A 121 -14.90 -16.26 4.95
N ALA A 122 -13.70 -16.32 4.35
CA ALA A 122 -13.13 -15.22 3.58
C ALA A 122 -14.03 -14.82 2.40
N LEU A 123 -14.52 -15.80 1.63
CA LEU A 123 -15.47 -15.57 0.54
C LEU A 123 -16.78 -14.93 1.05
N ASN A 124 -17.18 -15.26 2.28
CA ASN A 124 -18.37 -14.70 2.89
C ASN A 124 -18.18 -13.32 3.53
N SER A 125 -16.94 -12.85 3.65
CA SER A 125 -16.62 -11.57 4.27
C SER A 125 -17.21 -10.38 3.49
N PRO A 126 -17.66 -9.32 4.17
CA PRO A 126 -18.22 -8.14 3.49
C PRO A 126 -17.23 -7.47 2.54
N VAL A 127 -15.94 -7.49 2.89
CA VAL A 127 -14.85 -6.87 2.12
C VAL A 127 -14.68 -7.59 0.78
N ILE A 128 -14.49 -8.91 0.79
CA ILE A 128 -14.35 -9.70 -0.43
C ILE A 128 -15.62 -9.65 -1.27
N LYS A 129 -16.80 -9.77 -0.66
CA LYS A 129 -18.08 -9.65 -1.39
C LYS A 129 -18.23 -8.30 -2.09
N ALA A 130 -17.84 -7.21 -1.44
CA ALA A 130 -17.89 -5.88 -2.05
C ALA A 130 -16.92 -5.78 -3.23
N HIS A 131 -15.69 -6.26 -3.05
CA HIS A 131 -14.66 -6.27 -4.09
C HIS A 131 -15.10 -7.05 -5.33
N LEU A 132 -15.55 -8.30 -5.16
CA LEU A 132 -16.04 -9.14 -6.27
C LEU A 132 -17.22 -8.50 -7.00
N LYS A 133 -18.15 -7.87 -6.27
CA LYS A 133 -19.27 -7.14 -6.89
C LYS A 133 -18.80 -5.96 -7.74
N VAL A 134 -17.83 -5.20 -7.26
CA VAL A 134 -17.26 -4.06 -8.01
C VAL A 134 -16.56 -4.56 -9.27
N LYS A 135 -15.75 -5.63 -9.18
CA LYS A 135 -15.08 -6.23 -10.33
C LYS A 135 -16.08 -6.72 -11.38
N GLN A 136 -17.08 -7.51 -10.98
CA GLN A 136 -18.15 -7.96 -11.88
C GLN A 136 -18.92 -6.80 -12.51
N HIS A 137 -19.18 -5.73 -11.76
CA HIS A 137 -19.85 -4.55 -12.30
C HIS A 137 -18.98 -3.84 -13.34
N ARG A 138 -17.68 -3.71 -13.08
CA ARG A 138 -16.72 -3.13 -14.02
C ARG A 138 -16.62 -3.96 -15.31
N GLU A 139 -16.58 -5.28 -15.20
CA GLU A 139 -16.57 -6.18 -16.35
C GLU A 139 -17.87 -6.08 -17.16
N LYS A 140 -19.03 -6.02 -16.48
CA LYS A 140 -20.32 -5.79 -17.15
C LYS A 140 -20.32 -4.47 -17.92
N ILE A 141 -19.83 -3.38 -17.32
CA ILE A 141 -19.68 -2.11 -18.04
C ILE A 141 -18.71 -2.27 -19.21
N ALA A 142 -17.55 -2.88 -19.01
CA ALA A 142 -16.54 -3.02 -20.06
C ALA A 142 -17.04 -3.83 -21.26
N ASN A 143 -17.84 -4.88 -21.00
CA ASN A 143 -18.44 -5.72 -22.03
C ASN A 143 -19.66 -5.06 -22.70
N ALA A 144 -20.44 -4.29 -21.95
CA ALA A 144 -21.59 -3.57 -22.48
C ALA A 144 -21.21 -2.27 -23.21
N THR A 145 -20.06 -1.68 -22.87
CA THR A 145 -19.55 -0.49 -23.55
C THR A 145 -18.99 -0.93 -24.89
N PRO A 146 -19.61 -0.57 -26.03
CA PRO A 146 -19.02 -0.86 -27.32
C PRO A 146 -17.64 -0.24 -27.35
N ARG A 147 -16.61 -1.05 -27.62
CA ARG A 147 -15.27 -0.53 -27.87
C ARG A 147 -15.43 0.55 -28.93
N THR A 148 -15.06 1.79 -28.60
CA THR A 148 -15.06 2.88 -29.58
C THR A 148 -14.29 2.36 -30.78
N SER A 149 -14.98 2.10 -31.88
CA SER A 149 -14.33 1.73 -33.13
C SER A 149 -13.52 2.95 -33.52
N SER A 150 -12.23 2.94 -33.17
CA SER A 150 -11.26 3.91 -33.67
C SER A 150 -10.97 3.60 -35.15
N GLY A 151 -12.01 3.38 -35.93
CA GLY A 151 -11.95 3.37 -37.39
C GLY A 151 -11.89 4.82 -37.81
N SER A 152 -10.70 5.29 -38.17
CA SER A 152 -10.63 6.51 -38.97
C SER A 152 -11.41 6.27 -40.26
N ASN A 153 -12.19 7.25 -40.71
CA ASN A 153 -12.95 7.11 -41.95
C ASN A 153 -11.95 6.94 -43.10
N ILE A 154 -11.92 5.74 -43.70
CA ILE A 154 -11.09 5.44 -44.86
C ILE A 154 -11.87 5.86 -46.11
N VAL A 155 -11.29 6.78 -46.90
CA VAL A 155 -11.82 7.16 -48.22
C VAL A 155 -10.73 6.91 -49.25
N ASN A 156 -11.06 6.16 -50.30
CA ASN A 156 -10.12 5.71 -51.33
C ASN A 156 -8.87 4.99 -50.77
N GLY A 157 -9.04 4.20 -49.72
CA GLY A 157 -7.94 3.42 -49.10
C GLY A 157 -6.97 4.22 -48.23
N LYS A 158 -7.17 5.54 -48.08
CA LYS A 158 -6.35 6.42 -47.22
C LYS A 158 -7.15 6.92 -46.02
N THR A 159 -6.50 7.07 -44.87
CA THR A 159 -7.10 7.76 -43.72
C THR A 159 -6.99 9.27 -43.87
N TRP A 160 -7.71 10.06 -43.08
CA TRP A 160 -7.63 11.53 -43.12
C TRP A 160 -6.19 12.04 -42.93
N SER A 161 -5.43 11.38 -42.06
CA SER A 161 -4.03 11.69 -41.77
C SER A 161 -3.14 11.47 -43.00
N ASP A 162 -3.45 10.49 -43.84
CA ASP A 162 -2.65 10.11 -45.02
C ASP A 162 -3.01 10.90 -46.30
N MET A 163 -4.05 11.74 -46.26
CA MET A 163 -4.48 12.56 -47.39
C MET A 163 -3.80 13.92 -47.41
N ASN A 164 -3.45 14.39 -48.62
CA ASN A 164 -3.00 15.76 -48.83
C ASN A 164 -4.18 16.76 -48.79
N GLU A 165 -3.92 18.05 -48.57
CA GLU A 165 -4.95 19.08 -48.35
C GLU A 165 -5.94 19.22 -49.52
N GLN A 166 -5.46 19.06 -50.76
CA GLN A 166 -6.31 19.04 -51.95
C GLN A 166 -7.20 17.78 -52.03
N GLU A 167 -6.71 16.62 -51.58
CA GLU A 167 -7.49 15.37 -51.52
C GLU A 167 -8.54 15.45 -50.40
N ARG A 168 -8.20 16.09 -49.28
CA ARG A 168 -9.11 16.36 -48.15
C ARG A 168 -10.26 17.25 -48.58
N ALA A 169 -9.98 18.36 -49.27
CA ALA A 169 -11.02 19.27 -49.75
C ALA A 169 -12.01 18.58 -50.72
N LYS A 170 -11.50 17.76 -51.65
CA LYS A 170 -12.33 17.01 -52.60
C LYS A 170 -13.18 15.92 -51.95
N ASN A 171 -12.68 15.28 -50.91
CA ASN A 171 -13.36 14.19 -50.21
C ASN A 171 -14.10 14.64 -48.94
N PHE A 172 -14.06 15.93 -48.60
CA PHE A 172 -14.64 16.48 -47.38
C PHE A 172 -16.14 16.17 -47.26
N ASP A 173 -16.90 16.39 -48.33
CA ASP A 173 -18.34 16.12 -48.36
C ASP A 173 -18.66 14.64 -48.13
N LYS A 174 -17.85 13.74 -48.72
CA LYS A 174 -17.98 12.28 -48.51
C LYS A 174 -17.66 11.86 -47.07
N MET A 175 -16.75 12.57 -46.42
CA MET A 175 -16.33 12.31 -45.03
C MET A 175 -17.35 12.83 -44.02
N MET A 176 -17.95 13.99 -44.26
CA MET A 176 -18.92 14.62 -43.36
C MET A 176 -20.30 13.94 -43.42
N LYS A 177 -20.74 13.50 -44.61
CA LYS A 177 -22.01 12.77 -44.78
C LYS A 177 -22.05 11.40 -44.09
N ARG A 178 -20.90 10.81 -43.74
CA ARG A 178 -20.83 9.56 -42.98
C ARG A 178 -20.86 9.75 -41.46
N ARG A 179 -20.73 11.00 -40.98
CA ARG A 179 -20.74 11.34 -39.55
C ARG A 179 -22.08 11.86 -39.04
N ALA A 180 -23.00 12.22 -39.94
CA ALA A 180 -24.38 12.62 -39.64
C ALA A 180 -25.30 11.40 -39.71
#